data_AF-R9HTQ8-F1
#
_entry.id   AF-R9HTQ8-F1
#
_cell.length_a   1.000
_cell.length_b   1.000
_cell.length_c   1.000
_cell.angle_alpha   90.00
_cell.angle_beta   90.00
_cell.angle_gamma   90.00
#
_symmetry.space_group_name_H-M   'P 1'
#
loop_
_entity.id
_entity.type
_entity.pdbx_description
1 polymer ?
#
loop_
_entity_poly.entity_id
_entity_poly.type
_entity_poly.pdbx_seq_one_letter_code
_entity_poly.pdbx_strand_id
1 'polypeptide(L)'
;MAKNYIKPDPDKQLNRRLRAALGSILHTQTAVKAALDQAEGFMTEEELANSCAYCSLCSYDAQCEEIFMTLCRELGNQPQQQ
;
A
#
# COMPACT_ATOMS: atom_id res chain seq x y z
N MET A 1 -11.15 -42.87 -6.97
CA MET A 1 -10.05 -42.04 -6.44
C MET A 1 -10.64 -40.80 -5.79
N ALA A 2 -10.64 -40.73 -4.46
CA ALA A 2 -11.16 -39.57 -3.75
C ALA A 2 -10.21 -38.39 -3.97
N LYS A 3 -10.68 -37.35 -4.69
CA LYS A 3 -9.98 -36.08 -4.72
C LYS A 3 -10.05 -35.50 -3.32
N ASN A 4 -8.92 -35.50 -2.60
CA ASN A 4 -8.80 -34.77 -1.35
C ASN A 4 -9.02 -33.28 -1.66
N TYR A 5 -10.26 -32.82 -1.49
CA TYR A 5 -10.58 -31.41 -1.49
C TYR A 5 -9.92 -30.81 -0.25
N ILE A 6 -8.71 -30.27 -0.43
CA ILE A 6 -8.07 -29.43 0.58
C ILE A 6 -8.99 -28.20 0.70
N LYS A 7 -9.76 -28.13 1.79
CA LYS A 7 -10.56 -26.93 2.08
C LYS A 7 -9.58 -25.75 2.18
N PRO A 8 -9.91 -24.60 1.55
CA PRO A 8 -9.11 -23.39 1.72
C PRO A 8 -9.03 -23.05 3.20
N ASP A 9 -7.81 -22.94 3.68
CA ASP A 9 -7.50 -22.42 5.01
C ASP A 9 -7.78 -20.91 5.00
N PRO A 10 -8.79 -20.42 5.74
CA PRO A 10 -9.22 -19.03 5.70
C PRO A 10 -8.12 -18.07 6.14
N ASP A 11 -7.25 -18.48 7.06
CA ASP A 11 -6.15 -17.64 7.58
C ASP A 11 -5.06 -17.49 6.52
N LYS A 12 -4.73 -18.56 5.80
CA LYS A 12 -3.83 -18.50 4.64
C LYS A 12 -4.39 -17.64 3.52
N GLN A 13 -5.71 -17.69 3.29
CA GLN A 13 -6.35 -16.88 2.27
C GLN A 13 -6.35 -15.39 2.64
N LEU A 14 -6.68 -15.06 3.89
CA LEU A 14 -6.63 -13.69 4.42
C LEU A 14 -5.21 -13.14 4.31
N ASN A 15 -4.21 -13.88 4.78
CA ASN A 15 -2.82 -13.47 4.74
C ASN A 15 -2.34 -13.21 3.30
N ARG A 16 -2.72 -14.08 2.34
CA ARG A 16 -2.43 -13.86 0.92
C ARG A 16 -3.07 -12.58 0.37
N ARG A 17 -4.30 -12.26 0.77
CA ARG A 17 -5.00 -11.03 0.36
C ARG A 17 -4.35 -9.78 0.95
N LEU A 18 -3.96 -9.81 2.23
CA LEU A 18 -3.26 -8.71 2.88
C LEU A 18 -1.89 -8.44 2.22
N ARG A 19 -1.13 -9.49 1.87
CA ARG A 19 0.12 -9.34 1.11
C ARG A 19 -0.10 -8.76 -0.29
N ALA A 20 -1.18 -9.15 -0.97
CA ALA A 20 -1.54 -8.55 -2.25
C ALA A 20 -1.87 -7.06 -2.10
N ALA A 21 -2.63 -6.69 -1.07
CA ALA A 21 -2.95 -5.29 -0.75
C ALA A 21 -1.70 -4.46 -0.48
N LEU A 22 -0.73 -4.99 0.30
CA LEU A 22 0.57 -4.36 0.50
C LEU A 22 1.30 -4.10 -0.83
N GLY A 23 1.35 -5.10 -1.71
CA GLY A 23 1.98 -4.96 -3.01
C GLY A 23 1.31 -3.87 -3.87
N SER A 24 -0.01 -3.80 -3.84
CA SER A 24 -0.77 -2.75 -4.55
C SER A 24 -0.48 -1.36 -4.00
N ILE A 25 -0.47 -1.18 -2.67
CA ILE A 25 -0.19 0.12 -2.03
C ILE A 25 1.22 0.59 -2.36
N LEU A 26 2.23 -0.28 -2.25
CA LEU A 26 3.61 0.06 -2.60
C LEU A 26 3.75 0.48 -4.08
N HIS A 27 3.06 -0.21 -4.98
CA HIS A 27 3.06 0.14 -6.39
C HIS A 27 2.45 1.53 -6.63
N THR A 28 1.28 1.81 -6.06
CA THR A 28 0.63 3.12 -6.20
C THR A 28 1.47 4.23 -5.54
N GLN A 29 2.05 3.97 -4.36
CA GLN A 29 2.92 4.91 -3.68
C GLN A 29 4.16 5.27 -4.52
N THR A 30 4.75 4.28 -5.21
CA THR A 30 5.88 4.52 -6.12
C THR A 30 5.48 5.47 -7.26
N ALA A 31 4.30 5.29 -7.84
CA ALA A 31 3.81 6.18 -8.90
C ALA A 31 3.53 7.60 -8.37
N VAL A 32 3.01 7.72 -7.15
CA VAL A 32 2.76 9.01 -6.49
C VAL A 32 4.07 9.75 -6.20
N LYS A 33 5.08 9.07 -5.66
CA LYS A 33 6.41 9.66 -5.44
C LYS A 33 7.02 10.15 -6.75
N ALA A 34 6.94 9.36 -7.82
CA ALA A 34 7.41 9.81 -9.13
C ALA A 34 6.70 11.06 -9.65
N ALA A 35 5.40 11.23 -9.35
CA ALA A 35 4.65 12.43 -9.70
C ALA A 35 5.04 13.64 -8.83
N LEU A 36 5.29 13.43 -7.53
CA LEU A 36 5.79 14.46 -6.62
C LEU A 36 7.18 14.95 -7.04
N ASP A 37 8.11 14.02 -7.29
CA ASP A 37 9.48 14.33 -7.75
C ASP A 37 9.47 15.15 -9.05
N GLN A 38 8.56 14.82 -9.98
CA GLN A 38 8.39 15.60 -11.21
C GLN A 38 7.84 17.00 -10.92
N ALA A 39 6.81 17.12 -10.08
CA ALA A 39 6.24 18.42 -9.73
C ALA A 39 7.31 19.33 -9.09
N GLU A 40 8.11 18.80 -8.17
CA GLU A 40 9.21 19.51 -7.52
C GLU A 40 10.34 19.91 -8.48
N GLY A 41 10.53 19.18 -9.57
CA GLY A 41 11.52 19.49 -10.60
C GLY A 41 11.11 20.59 -11.59
N PHE A 42 9.80 20.87 -11.73
CA PHE A 42 9.29 21.81 -12.75
C PHE A 42 8.52 23.00 -12.17
N MET A 43 8.01 22.90 -10.95
CA MET A 43 7.19 23.94 -10.30
C MET A 43 7.97 24.64 -9.19
N THR A 44 7.68 25.92 -8.99
CA THR A 44 8.19 26.70 -7.85
C THR A 44 7.49 26.32 -6.55
N GLU A 45 8.10 26.65 -5.40
CA GLU A 45 7.48 26.43 -4.08
C GLU A 45 6.09 27.08 -3.96
N GLU A 46 5.90 28.27 -4.53
CA GLU A 46 4.61 28.97 -4.52
C GLU A 46 3.56 28.24 -5.37
N GLU A 47 3.94 27.70 -6.53
CA GLU A 47 3.03 26.92 -7.38
C GLU A 47 2.67 25.57 -6.72
N LEU A 48 3.63 24.91 -6.06
CA LEU A 48 3.39 23.68 -5.32
C LEU A 48 2.44 23.90 -4.14
N ALA A 49 2.67 24.95 -3.35
CA ALA A 49 1.84 25.29 -2.20
C ALA A 49 0.38 25.61 -2.58
N ASN A 50 0.18 26.16 -3.79
CA ASN A 50 -1.15 26.47 -4.32
C ASN A 50 -1.77 25.33 -5.15
N SER A 51 -1.04 24.23 -5.39
CA SER A 51 -1.51 23.10 -6.18
C SER A 51 -2.29 22.11 -5.31
N CYS A 52 -3.62 22.14 -5.40
CA CYS A 52 -4.48 21.16 -4.73
C CYS A 52 -4.13 19.71 -5.08
N ALA A 53 -3.69 19.47 -6.32
CA ALA A 53 -3.30 18.13 -6.77
C ALA A 53 -2.01 17.67 -6.07
N TYR A 54 -1.00 18.53 -5.99
CA TYR A 54 0.25 18.22 -5.29
C TYR A 54 0.00 17.96 -3.79
N CYS A 55 -0.75 18.85 -3.12
CA CYS A 55 -1.11 18.67 -1.71
C CYS A 55 -1.88 17.36 -1.46
N SER A 56 -2.77 16.97 -2.39
CA SER A 56 -3.50 15.69 -2.32
C SER A 56 -2.57 14.50 -2.49
N LEU A 57 -1.58 14.59 -3.39
CA LEU A 57 -0.56 13.56 -3.59
C LEU A 57 0.35 13.41 -2.36
N CYS A 58 0.80 14.51 -1.74
CA CYS A 58 1.56 14.46 -0.48
C CYS A 58 0.74 13.78 0.63
N SER A 59 -0.54 14.15 0.76
CA SER A 59 -1.45 13.56 1.74
C SER A 59 -1.65 12.07 1.49
N TYR A 60 -1.73 11.67 0.22
CA TYR A 60 -1.88 10.27 -0.17
C TYR A 60 -0.60 9.46 0.09
N ASP A 61 0.58 10.02 -0.17
CA ASP A 61 1.87 9.36 0.14
C ASP A 61 1.99 9.07 1.64
N ALA A 62 1.66 10.04 2.49
CA ALA A 62 1.63 9.87 3.95
C ALA A 62 0.63 8.79 4.39
N GLN A 63 -0.57 8.77 3.79
CA GLN A 63 -1.58 7.75 4.07
C GLN A 63 -1.13 6.35 3.62
N CYS A 64 -0.41 6.23 2.50
CA CYS A 64 0.14 4.95 2.05
C CYS A 64 1.09 4.36 3.09
N GLU A 65 1.93 5.19 3.71
CA GLU A 65 2.84 4.75 4.77
C GLU A 65 2.07 4.26 6.01
N GLU A 66 1.05 4.99 6.45
CA GLU A 66 0.20 4.58 7.59
C GLU A 66 -0.51 3.25 7.33
N ILE A 67 -1.11 3.09 6.14
CA ILE A 67 -1.80 1.86 5.75
C ILE A 67 -0.80 0.71 5.63
N PHE A 68 0.38 0.95 5.04
CA PHE A 68 1.44 -0.04 4.94
C PHE A 68 1.86 -0.59 6.31
N MET A 69 2.10 0.32 7.27
CA MET A 69 2.46 -0.05 8.65
C MET A 69 1.35 -0.84 9.35
N THR A 70 0.10 -0.45 9.12
CA THR A 70 -1.08 -1.14 9.66
C THR A 70 -1.18 -2.57 9.12
N LEU A 71 -1.07 -2.74 7.79
CA LEU A 71 -1.09 -4.05 7.14
C LEU A 71 0.08 -4.94 7.57
N CYS A 72 1.28 -4.36 7.78
CA CYS A 72 2.43 -5.10 8.31
C CYS A 72 2.16 -5.62 9.73
N ARG A 73 1.54 -4.79 10.59
CA ARG A 73 1.13 -5.20 11.94
C ARG A 73 0.07 -6.31 11.91
N GLU A 74 -0.92 -6.19 11.04
CA GLU A 74 -1.96 -7.21 10.86
C GLU A 74 -1.39 -8.56 10.41
N LEU A 75 -0.38 -8.53 9.53
CA LEU A 75 0.33 -9.72 9.08
C LEU A 75 1.24 -10.32 10.16
N GLY A 76 1.90 -9.49 10.98
CA GLY A 76 2.76 -9.91 12.08
C GLY A 76 1.99 -10.47 13.28
N ASN A 77 0.76 -10.01 13.51
CA ASN A 77 -0.11 -10.47 14.57
C ASN A 77 -0.88 -11.76 14.23
N GLN A 78 -0.74 -12.30 13.01
CA GLN A 78 -1.33 -13.61 12.69
C GLN A 78 -0.58 -14.70 13.48
N PRO A 79 -1.28 -15.58 14.22
CA PRO A 79 -0.63 -16.69 14.90
C PRO A 79 0.13 -17.53 13.87
N GLN A 80 1.45 -17.62 14.04
CA GLN A 80 2.29 -18.51 13.25
C GLN A 80 1.88 -19.95 13.58
N GLN A 81 1.00 -20.54 12.76
CA GLN A 81 0.76 -21.97 12.80
C GLN A 81 2.03 -22.66 12.25
N GLN A 82 2.89 -23.10 13.19
CA GLN A 82 3.93 -24.10 12.96
C GLN A 82 3.31 -25.44 12.55
#